data_AF-A9GGF1-F1
#
_entry.id   AF-A9GGF1-F1
#
_cell.length_a   1.000
_cell.length_b   1.000
_cell.length_c   1.000
_cell.angle_alpha   90.00
_cell.angle_beta   90.00
_cell.angle_gamma   90.00
#
_symmetry.space_group_name_H-M   'P 1'
#
loop_
_entity.id
_entity.type
_entity.pdbx_description
1 polymer ?
#
loop_
_entity_poly.entity_id
_entity_poly.type
_entity_poly.pdbx_seq_one_letter_code
_entity_poly.pdbx_strand_id
1 'polypeptide(L)'
;MLGENVARAVRLERASRELAENAAAAERSTAQVREHTLAMVAHDLRDPLAVIDPNASLIARASTTEAGVELSRRAAVVHRTVQRMNRLLRSLLDTSLIDSGGLALDLAPESAGALLAEVVETHADEAAAKRIQMRS
;
A
#
# COMPACT_ATOMS: atom_id res chain seq x y z
N MET A 1 -47.77 -19.57 -32.72
CA MET A 1 -46.98 -20.66 -32.09
C MET A 1 -45.52 -20.68 -32.57
N LEU A 2 -45.20 -20.88 -33.87
CA LEU A 2 -43.78 -20.85 -34.33
C LEU A 2 -43.08 -19.49 -34.18
N GLY A 3 -43.76 -18.38 -34.49
CA GLY A 3 -43.16 -17.03 -34.39
C GLY A 3 -42.80 -16.59 -32.98
N GLU A 4 -43.59 -16.98 -31.97
CA GLU A 4 -43.30 -16.69 -30.56
C GLU A 4 -42.09 -17.48 -30.05
N ASN A 5 -41.93 -18.73 -30.48
CA ASN A 5 -40.80 -19.56 -30.11
C ASN A 5 -39.49 -19.01 -30.69
N VAL A 6 -39.50 -18.54 -31.94
CA VAL A 6 -38.33 -17.90 -32.57
C VAL A 6 -38.01 -16.57 -31.89
N ALA A 7 -39.01 -15.72 -31.63
CA ALA A 7 -38.81 -14.45 -30.93
C ALA A 7 -38.29 -14.66 -29.49
N ARG A 8 -38.74 -15.72 -28.80
CA ARG A 8 -38.23 -16.11 -27.48
C ARG A 8 -36.78 -16.58 -27.56
N ALA A 9 -36.42 -17.42 -28.54
CA ALA A 9 -35.05 -17.88 -28.72
C ALA A 9 -34.07 -16.73 -28.97
N VAL A 10 -34.43 -15.78 -29.85
CA VAL A 10 -33.61 -14.60 -30.15
C VAL A 10 -33.42 -13.70 -28.91
N ARG A 11 -34.48 -13.52 -28.09
CA ARG A 11 -34.37 -12.74 -26.83
C ARG A 11 -33.45 -13.42 -25.82
N LEU A 12 -33.54 -14.74 -25.67
CA LEU A 12 -32.67 -15.50 -24.76
C LEU A 12 -31.21 -15.42 -25.20
N GLU A 13 -30.94 -15.54 -26.50
CA GLU A 13 -29.58 -15.45 -27.02
C GLU A 13 -28.99 -14.05 -26.81
N ARG A 14 -29.77 -12.99 -27.05
CA ARG A 14 -29.32 -11.62 -26.78
C ARG A 14 -29.03 -11.39 -25.30
N ALA A 15 -29.94 -11.79 -24.41
CA ALA A 15 -29.73 -11.68 -22.97
C ALA A 15 -28.50 -12.45 -22.50
N SER A 16 -28.26 -13.65 -23.05
CA SER A 16 -27.05 -14.44 -22.74
C SER A 16 -25.78 -13.74 -23.20
N ARG A 17 -25.79 -13.10 -24.37
CA ARG A 17 -24.64 -12.34 -24.88
C ARG A 17 -24.38 -11.10 -24.02
N GLU A 18 -25.42 -10.33 -23.69
CA GLU A 18 -25.31 -9.17 -22.81
C GLU A 18 -24.74 -9.54 -21.43
N LEU A 19 -25.20 -10.65 -20.84
CA LEU A 19 -24.64 -11.16 -19.58
C LEU A 19 -23.16 -11.53 -19.70
N ALA A 20 -22.77 -12.21 -20.78
CA ALA A 20 -21.38 -12.58 -21.03
C ALA A 20 -20.48 -11.35 -21.24
N GLU A 21 -20.96 -10.35 -21.98
CA GLU A 21 -20.23 -9.09 -22.20
C GLU A 21 -20.04 -8.31 -20.89
N ASN A 22 -21.10 -8.23 -20.07
CA ASN A 22 -21.04 -7.59 -18.76
C ASN A 22 -20.08 -8.32 -17.80
N ALA A 23 -20.12 -9.66 -17.77
CA ALA A 23 -19.19 -10.46 -16.98
C ALA A 23 -17.73 -10.23 -17.43
N ALA A 24 -17.47 -10.28 -18.73
CA ALA A 24 -16.14 -10.03 -19.28
C ALA A 24 -15.65 -8.60 -19.02
N ALA A 25 -16.55 -7.61 -19.00
CA ALA A 25 -16.22 -6.23 -18.65
C ALA A 25 -15.86 -6.09 -17.16
N ALA A 26 -16.63 -6.74 -16.27
CA ALA A 26 -16.35 -6.76 -14.84
C ALA A 26 -15.01 -7.45 -14.51
N GLU A 27 -14.71 -8.57 -15.17
CA GLU A 27 -13.43 -9.27 -15.04
C GLU A 27 -12.26 -8.39 -15.47
N ARG A 28 -12.38 -7.73 -16.63
CA ARG A 28 -11.35 -6.79 -17.13
C ARG A 28 -11.13 -5.63 -16.18
N SER A 29 -12.21 -5.04 -15.66
CA SER A 29 -12.11 -3.96 -14.68
C SER A 29 -11.39 -4.40 -13.40
N THR A 30 -11.73 -5.59 -12.89
CA THR A 30 -11.09 -6.17 -11.70
C THR A 30 -9.59 -6.44 -11.95
N ALA A 31 -9.25 -6.98 -13.13
CA ALA A 31 -7.87 -7.22 -13.51
C ALA A 31 -7.05 -5.91 -13.60
N GLN A 32 -7.62 -4.86 -14.19
CA GLN A 32 -6.98 -3.54 -14.27
C GLN A 32 -6.72 -2.94 -12.90
N VAL A 33 -7.67 -3.02 -11.97
CA VAL A 33 -7.48 -2.52 -10.59
C VAL A 33 -6.34 -3.28 -9.89
N ARG A 34 -6.28 -4.61 -10.04
CA ARG A 34 -5.19 -5.42 -9.48
C ARG A 34 -3.84 -5.04 -10.06
N GLU A 35 -3.74 -4.92 -11.39
CA GLU A 35 -2.50 -4.55 -12.06
C GLU A 35 -2.03 -3.15 -11.66
N HIS A 36 -2.95 -2.18 -11.60
CA HIS A 36 -2.65 -0.84 -11.12
C HIS A 36 -2.17 -0.83 -9.67
N THR A 37 -2.82 -1.61 -8.80
CA THR A 37 -2.41 -1.76 -7.40
C THR A 37 -1.00 -2.33 -7.30
N LEU A 38 -0.69 -3.41 -8.01
CA LEU A 38 0.66 -3.99 -8.04
C LEU A 38 1.71 -3.00 -8.56
N ALA A 39 1.38 -2.22 -9.59
CA ALA A 39 2.28 -1.21 -10.13
C ALA A 39 2.59 -0.10 -9.11
N MET A 40 1.57 0.39 -8.39
CA MET A 40 1.75 1.37 -7.32
C MET A 40 2.61 0.81 -6.18
N VAL A 41 2.34 -0.41 -5.72
CA VAL A 41 3.15 -1.07 -4.67
C VAL A 41 4.60 -1.21 -5.10
N ALA A 42 4.84 -1.65 -6.33
CA ALA A 42 6.20 -1.79 -6.86
C ALA A 42 6.93 -0.44 -6.92
N HIS A 43 6.23 0.63 -7.27
CA HIS A 43 6.77 1.99 -7.26
C HIS A 43 7.13 2.42 -5.83
N ASP A 44 6.19 2.31 -4.90
CA ASP A 44 6.34 2.76 -3.52
C ASP A 44 7.39 1.98 -2.72
N LEU A 45 7.70 0.75 -3.14
CA LEU A 45 8.82 -0.04 -2.61
C LEU A 45 10.15 0.25 -3.32
N ARG A 46 10.14 0.67 -4.59
CA ARG A 46 11.37 1.03 -5.31
C ARG A 46 12.02 2.29 -4.75
N ASP A 47 11.21 3.29 -4.39
CA ASP A 47 11.68 4.55 -3.80
C ASP A 47 12.53 4.36 -2.53
N PRO A 48 12.08 3.62 -1.49
CA PRO A 48 12.90 3.36 -0.31
C PRO A 48 14.11 2.46 -0.62
N LEU A 49 14.02 1.53 -1.57
CA LEU A 49 15.19 0.74 -2.01
C LEU A 49 16.28 1.61 -2.61
N ALA A 50 15.92 2.64 -3.39
CA ALA A 50 16.87 3.61 -3.94
C ALA A 50 17.61 4.43 -2.86
N VAL A 51 17.07 4.48 -1.64
CA VAL A 51 17.73 5.09 -0.46
C VAL A 51 18.56 4.08 0.31
N ILE A 52 18.08 2.84 0.47
CA ILE A 52 18.77 1.79 1.24
C ILE A 52 20.07 1.38 0.55
N ASP A 53 20.03 1.07 -0.75
CA ASP A 53 21.14 0.44 -1.47
C ASP A 53 22.43 1.30 -1.45
N PRO A 54 22.38 2.62 -1.74
CA PRO A 54 23.59 3.45 -1.65
C PRO A 54 24.13 3.57 -0.22
N ASN A 55 23.27 3.65 0.79
CA ASN A 55 23.70 3.75 2.19
C ASN A 55 24.31 2.43 2.69
N ALA A 56 23.70 1.30 2.34
CA ALA A 56 24.21 -0.02 2.65
C ALA A 56 25.57 -0.28 1.97
N SER A 57 25.70 0.09 0.69
CA SER A 57 26.96 0.00 -0.06
C SER A 57 28.09 0.80 0.58
N LEU A 58 27.79 2.03 1.04
CA LEU A 58 28.76 2.88 1.73
C LEU A 58 29.15 2.33 3.10
N ILE A 59 28.20 1.74 3.84
CA ILE A 59 28.50 1.03 5.10
C ILE A 59 29.41 -0.17 4.83
N ALA A 60 29.11 -0.98 3.79
CA ALA A 60 29.87 -2.18 3.46
C ALA A 60 31.32 -1.89 3.00
N ARG A 61 31.56 -0.69 2.45
CA ARG A 61 32.89 -0.25 1.98
C ARG A 61 33.70 0.52 3.02
N ALA A 62 33.11 0.84 4.18
CA ALA A 62 33.78 1.64 5.19
C ALA A 62 34.98 0.91 5.79
N SER A 63 36.10 1.61 5.91
CA SER A 63 37.30 1.11 6.57
C SER A 63 37.18 1.23 8.10
N THR A 64 37.91 0.39 8.87
CA THR A 64 37.89 0.40 10.35
C THR A 64 38.27 1.75 10.98
N THR A 65 38.94 2.63 10.22
CA THR A 65 39.36 3.98 10.60
C THR A 65 38.36 5.08 10.25
N GLU A 66 37.36 4.81 9.40
CA GLU A 66 36.32 5.77 9.02
C GLU A 66 35.14 5.73 10.01
N ALA A 67 35.29 6.53 11.07
CA ALA A 67 34.24 7.31 11.74
C ALA A 67 32.90 6.61 12.07
N GLY A 68 32.80 6.09 13.31
CA GLY A 68 31.58 5.50 13.86
C GLY A 68 30.33 6.40 13.82
N VAL A 69 30.48 7.74 13.80
CA VAL A 69 29.32 8.67 13.75
C VAL A 69 28.64 8.67 12.37
N GLU A 70 29.40 8.72 11.28
CA GLU A 70 28.84 8.73 9.92
C GLU A 70 28.25 7.36 9.58
N LEU A 71 28.92 6.28 10.01
CA LEU A 71 28.41 4.92 9.85
C LEU A 71 27.09 4.72 10.62
N SER A 72 27.03 5.20 11.87
CA SER A 72 25.80 5.17 12.68
C SER A 72 24.67 5.96 12.04
N ARG A 73 24.97 7.14 11.46
CA ARG A 73 23.98 7.95 10.75
C ARG A 73 23.40 7.21 9.55
N ARG A 74 24.24 6.56 8.74
CA ARG A 74 23.81 5.78 7.58
C ARG A 74 23.00 4.56 7.98
N ALA A 75 23.44 3.83 9.01
CA ALA A 75 22.69 2.70 9.55
C ALA A 75 21.31 3.13 10.05
N ALA A 76 21.22 4.29 10.72
CA ALA A 76 19.94 4.85 11.16
C ALA A 76 19.03 5.25 9.97
N VAL A 77 19.59 5.76 8.86
CA VAL A 77 18.83 6.02 7.63
C VAL A 77 18.27 4.72 7.06
N VAL A 78 19.10 3.69 6.91
CA VAL A 78 18.66 2.37 6.43
C VAL A 78 17.55 1.82 7.32
N HIS A 79 17.74 1.86 8.64
CA HIS A 79 16.75 1.36 9.60
C HIS A 79 15.40 2.07 9.49
N ARG A 80 15.39 3.41 9.46
CA ARG A 80 14.15 4.19 9.31
C ARG A 80 13.44 3.90 7.98
N THR A 81 14.20 3.75 6.90
CA THR A 81 13.64 3.44 5.57
C THR A 81 13.02 2.03 5.53
N VAL A 82 13.66 1.03 6.14
CA VAL A 82 13.09 -0.32 6.29
C VAL A 82 11.81 -0.29 7.14
N GLN A 83 11.79 0.47 8.24
CA GLN A 83 10.57 0.62 9.05
C GLN A 83 9.41 1.25 8.26
N ARG A 84 9.72 2.21 7.39
CA ARG A 84 8.72 2.79 6.46
C ARG A 84 8.20 1.74 5.48
N MET A 85 9.07 0.93 4.86
CA MET A 85 8.65 -0.17 3.98
C MET A 85 7.75 -1.18 4.71
N ASN A 86 8.07 -1.54 5.95
CA ASN A 86 7.24 -2.43 6.75
C ASN A 86 5.86 -1.83 7.04
N ARG A 87 5.74 -0.51 7.25
CA ARG A 87 4.43 0.16 7.38
C ARG A 87 3.64 0.09 6.08
N LEU A 88 4.26 0.37 4.93
CA LEU A 88 3.60 0.25 3.62
C LEU A 88 3.08 -1.17 3.38
N LEU A 89 3.90 -2.19 3.65
CA LEU A 89 3.49 -3.58 3.54
C LEU A 89 2.32 -3.93 4.47
N ARG A 90 2.35 -3.47 5.72
CA ARG A 90 1.21 -3.65 6.65
C ARG A 90 -0.06 -3.01 6.12
N SER A 91 0.01 -1.75 5.67
CA SER A 91 -1.15 -1.06 5.11
C SER A 91 -1.76 -1.78 3.90
N LEU A 92 -0.94 -2.43 3.07
CA LEU A 92 -1.41 -3.23 1.92
C LEU A 92 -2.11 -4.53 2.36
N LEU A 93 -1.56 -5.20 3.38
CA LEU A 93 -2.18 -6.38 3.98
C LEU A 93 -3.50 -6.02 4.67
N ASP A 94 -3.53 -4.91 5.41
CA ASP A 94 -4.72 -4.40 6.07
C ASP A 94 -5.82 -4.07 5.05
N THR A 95 -5.45 -3.42 3.94
CA THR A 95 -6.39 -3.15 2.83
C THR A 95 -6.96 -4.45 2.26
N SER A 96 -6.12 -5.46 2.06
CA SER A 96 -6.56 -6.77 1.56
C SER A 96 -7.49 -7.49 2.54
N LEU A 97 -7.25 -7.36 3.85
CA LEU A 97 -8.12 -7.90 4.90
C LEU A 97 -9.46 -7.16 4.96
N ILE A 98 -9.46 -5.83 4.77
CA ILE A 98 -10.68 -5.02 4.71
C ILE A 98 -11.53 -5.43 3.50
N ASP A 99 -10.93 -5.50 2.30
CA ASP A 99 -11.64 -5.84 1.06
C ASP A 99 -12.23 -7.25 1.08
N SER A 100 -11.58 -8.17 1.79
CA SER A 100 -12.08 -9.54 1.99
C SER A 100 -13.07 -9.68 3.15
N GLY A 101 -13.32 -8.60 3.90
CA GLY A 101 -14.17 -8.60 5.10
C GLY A 101 -13.57 -9.35 6.30
N GLY A 102 -12.28 -9.67 6.26
CA GLY A 102 -11.56 -10.44 7.28
C GLY A 102 -10.93 -9.59 8.39
N LEU A 103 -11.03 -8.25 8.33
CA LEU A 103 -10.49 -7.39 9.38
C LEU A 103 -11.31 -7.55 10.67
N ALA A 104 -10.75 -8.27 11.65
CA ALA A 104 -11.29 -8.36 12.99
C ALA A 104 -10.74 -7.22 13.85
N LEU A 105 -11.64 -6.38 14.37
CA LEU A 105 -11.28 -5.32 15.32
C LEU A 105 -11.43 -5.84 16.75
N ASP A 106 -10.34 -5.78 17.52
CA ASP A 106 -10.40 -5.98 18.96
C ASP A 106 -10.60 -4.62 19.63
N LEU A 107 -11.84 -4.33 20.02
CA LEU A 107 -12.24 -3.02 20.53
C LEU A 107 -12.04 -2.95 22.04
N ALA A 108 -11.21 -2.01 22.48
CA ALA A 108 -10.97 -1.71 23.89
C ALA A 108 -11.00 -0.20 24.16
N PRO A 109 -11.32 0.23 25.39
CA PRO A 109 -11.17 1.64 25.79
C PRO A 109 -9.70 2.06 25.72
N GLU A 110 -9.41 3.09 24.92
CA GLU A 110 -8.06 3.62 24.68
C GLU A 110 -8.02 5.13 24.93
N SER A 111 -6.89 5.66 25.39
CA SER A 111 -6.73 7.11 25.59
C SER A 111 -6.44 7.81 24.27
N ALA A 112 -7.42 8.55 23.76
CA ALA A 112 -7.24 9.37 22.55
C ALA A 112 -6.07 10.36 22.67
N GLY A 113 -5.83 10.92 23.87
CA GLY A 113 -4.72 11.85 24.11
C GLY A 113 -3.35 11.18 23.99
N ALA A 114 -3.21 9.94 24.49
CA ALA A 114 -1.97 9.18 24.37
C ALA A 114 -1.69 8.79 22.92
N LEU A 115 -2.73 8.34 22.20
CA LEU A 115 -2.65 8.00 20.79
C LEU A 115 -2.23 9.22 19.93
N LEU A 116 -2.82 10.39 20.19
CA LEU A 116 -2.47 11.62 19.47
C LEU A 116 -1.03 12.08 19.75
N ALA A 117 -0.55 11.94 21.00
CA ALA A 117 0.82 12.28 21.35
C ALA A 117 1.84 11.41 20.59
N GLU A 118 1.60 10.10 20.48
CA GLU A 118 2.44 9.16 19.74
C GLU A 118 2.54 9.54 18.25
N VAL A 119 1.41 9.90 17.63
CA VAL A 119 1.36 10.33 16.22
C VAL A 119 2.16 11.62 16.01
N VAL A 120 1.98 12.60 16.90
CA VAL A 120 2.73 13.87 16.85
C VAL A 120 4.22 13.62 16.99
N GLU A 121 4.65 12.76 17.90
CA GLU A 121 6.06 12.41 18.08
C GLU A 121 6.62 11.72 16.82
N THR A 122 5.89 10.73 16.29
CA THR A 122 6.29 9.95 15.10
C THR A 122 6.51 10.82 13.87
N HIS A 123 5.71 11.88 13.70
CA HIS A 123 5.76 12.75 12.53
C HIS A 123 6.48 14.08 12.74
N ALA A 124 7.04 14.33 13.93
CA ALA A 124 7.64 15.61 14.30
C ALA A 124 8.74 16.05 13.32
N ASP A 125 9.64 15.14 12.98
CA ASP A 125 10.76 15.41 12.07
C ASP A 125 10.30 15.74 10.64
N GLU A 126 9.30 15.01 10.14
CA GLU A 126 8.76 15.21 8.80
C GLU A 126 7.94 16.50 8.70
N ALA A 127 7.15 16.79 9.73
CA ALA A 127 6.41 18.04 9.85
C ALA A 127 7.36 19.25 9.93
N ALA A 128 8.43 19.15 10.72
CA ALA A 128 9.46 20.18 10.83
C ALA A 128 10.17 20.41 9.48
N ALA A 129 10.55 19.34 8.76
CA ALA A 129 11.17 19.43 7.45
C ALA A 129 10.25 20.12 6.41
N LYS A 130 8.94 19.93 6.54
CA LYS A 130 7.90 20.54 5.68
C LYS A 130 7.37 21.88 6.20
N ARG A 131 7.88 22.38 7.34
CA ARG A 131 7.40 23.59 8.04
C ARG A 131 5.90 23.55 8.36
N ILE A 132 5.39 22.38 8.70
CA ILE A 132 4.01 22.15 9.12
C ILE A 132 3.98 22.14 10.65
N GLN A 133 3.12 22.97 11.25
CA GLN A 133 2.86 22.91 12.70
C GLN A 133 1.80 21.84 12.99
N MET A 134 2.14 20.90 13.86
CA MET A 134 1.18 19.97 14.44
C MET A 134 0.67 20.54 15.76
N ARG A 135 -0.64 20.72 15.88
CA ARG A 135 -1.32 21.17 17.10
C ARG A 135 -2.20 20.02 17.58
N SER A 136 -1.91 19.49 18.78
CA SER A 136 -2.76 18.55 19.51
C SER A 136 -3.67 19.28 20.48
#